data_AF-A0A7V8NRB8-F1
#
_entry.id   AF-A0A7V8NRB8-F1
#
_cell.length_a   1.000
_cell.length_b   1.000
_cell.length_c   1.000
_cell.angle_alpha   90.00
_cell.angle_beta   90.00
_cell.angle_gamma   90.00
#
_symmetry.space_group_name_H-M   'P 1'
#
loop_
_entity.id
_entity.type
_entity.pdbx_description
1 polymer ?
#
loop_
_entity_poly.entity_id
_entity_poly.type
_entity_poly.pdbx_seq_one_letter_code
_entity_poly.pdbx_strand_id
1 'polypeptide(L)'
;MSRAGTTLAAAGLRCPIPKTMRAGVFREKGVVRVEEVPVPEVNDGEVLIKVAACGVCGTDIKKIFHRYVEPPQILGHELAGTVMAVGRGVGKWKPGDRVMSFH
;
A
#
# COMPACT_ATOMS: atom_id res chain seq x y z
N MET A 1 -27.73 -1.98 -3.86
CA MET A 1 -27.60 -0.52 -3.60
C MET A 1 -26.29 -0.30 -2.84
N SER A 2 -25.21 -0.05 -3.56
CA SER A 2 -23.86 0.11 -3.00
C SER A 2 -23.81 1.40 -2.18
N ARG A 3 -23.60 1.30 -0.86
CA ARG A 3 -23.34 2.46 -0.01
C ARG A 3 -21.87 2.80 -0.15
N ALA A 4 -21.58 3.93 -0.78
CA ALA A 4 -20.24 4.50 -0.84
C ALA A 4 -19.62 4.56 0.57
N GLY A 5 -18.47 3.91 0.74
CA GLY A 5 -17.68 3.93 1.96
C GLY A 5 -17.34 5.38 2.31
N THR A 6 -17.66 5.79 3.53
CA THR A 6 -17.38 7.14 4.01
C THR A 6 -15.92 7.18 4.44
N THR A 7 -15.02 7.52 3.53
CA THR A 7 -13.60 7.72 3.83
C THR A 7 -13.42 8.97 4.70
N LEU A 8 -12.89 8.82 5.90
CA LEU A 8 -12.45 9.96 6.72
C LEU A 8 -11.04 10.35 6.28
N ALA A 9 -10.93 11.29 5.33
CA ALA A 9 -9.68 11.99 5.07
C ALA A 9 -9.42 12.95 6.25
N ALA A 10 -8.26 12.85 6.91
CA ALA A 10 -8.01 13.72 8.05
C ALA A 10 -7.77 15.17 7.64
N ALA A 11 -8.48 16.07 8.31
CA ALA A 11 -8.01 17.44 8.52
C ALA A 11 -6.65 17.38 9.24
N GLY A 12 -5.56 17.77 8.57
CA GLY A 12 -4.23 17.87 9.18
C GLY A 12 -3.06 17.28 8.38
N LEU A 13 -3.32 16.50 7.31
CA LEU A 13 -2.25 16.04 6.42
C LEU A 13 -1.80 17.17 5.49
N ARG A 14 -0.49 17.43 5.44
CA ARG A 14 0.11 18.51 4.63
C ARG A 14 0.07 18.26 3.11
N CYS A 15 -0.37 17.08 2.68
CA CYS A 15 -0.31 16.67 1.27
C CYS A 15 -1.57 15.84 0.93
N PRO A 16 -2.32 16.20 -0.12
CA PRO A 16 -3.47 15.42 -0.55
C PRO A 16 -3.03 14.04 -1.08
N ILE A 17 -3.95 13.08 -1.04
CA ILE A 17 -3.72 11.75 -1.64
C ILE A 17 -3.73 11.92 -3.18
N PRO A 18 -2.64 11.57 -3.88
CA PRO A 18 -2.58 11.70 -5.34
C PRO A 18 -3.47 10.64 -6.02
N LYS A 19 -3.80 10.86 -7.31
CA LYS A 19 -4.55 9.87 -8.11
C LYS A 19 -3.72 8.61 -8.38
N THR A 20 -2.40 8.77 -8.49
CA THR A 20 -1.46 7.70 -8.82
C THR A 20 -0.27 7.68 -7.86
N MET A 21 0.42 6.55 -7.81
CA MET A 21 1.63 6.30 -7.03
C MET A 21 2.63 5.48 -7.85
N ARG A 22 3.90 5.51 -7.46
CA ARG A 22 4.92 4.62 -8.02
C ARG A 22 4.96 3.32 -7.24
N ALA A 23 5.01 2.19 -7.93
CA ALA A 23 5.10 0.87 -7.32
C ALA A 23 6.13 -0.01 -8.05
N GLY A 24 6.79 -0.90 -7.31
CA GLY A 24 7.58 -1.98 -7.90
C GLY A 24 6.66 -3.14 -8.30
N VAL A 25 6.46 -3.32 -9.60
CA VAL A 25 5.55 -4.31 -10.18
C VAL A 25 6.34 -5.47 -10.76
N PHE A 26 6.16 -6.65 -10.20
CA PHE A 26 6.59 -7.91 -10.78
C PHE A 26 5.77 -8.21 -12.03
N ARG A 27 6.43 -8.28 -13.20
CA ARG A 27 5.76 -8.47 -14.51
C ARG A 27 5.97 -9.85 -15.10
N GLU A 28 7.13 -10.43 -14.89
CA GLU A 28 7.48 -11.77 -15.34
C GLU A 28 8.71 -12.23 -14.58
N LYS A 29 9.05 -13.52 -14.67
CA LYS A 29 10.15 -14.13 -13.92
C LYS A 29 11.43 -13.29 -14.01
N GLY A 30 11.94 -12.85 -12.86
CA GLY A 30 13.17 -12.04 -12.78
C GLY A 30 12.99 -10.55 -13.13
N VAL A 31 11.80 -10.09 -13.50
CA VAL A 31 11.56 -8.72 -13.98
C VAL A 31 10.60 -7.98 -13.05
N VAL A 32 11.13 -6.94 -12.41
CA VAL A 32 10.36 -5.95 -11.66
C VAL A 32 10.56 -4.58 -12.32
N ARG A 33 9.47 -3.85 -12.52
CA ARG A 33 9.49 -2.49 -13.09
C ARG A 33 8.93 -1.50 -12.09
N VAL A 34 9.48 -0.29 -12.07
CA VAL A 34 8.84 0.83 -11.37
C VAL A 34 7.81 1.43 -12.30
N GLU A 35 6.56 1.45 -11.86
CA GLU A 35 5.43 1.88 -12.68
C GLU A 35 4.55 2.86 -11.92
N GLU A 36 3.88 3.73 -12.66
CA GLU A 36 2.82 4.58 -12.13
C GLU A 36 1.48 3.83 -12.17
N VAL A 37 0.87 3.66 -11.00
CA VAL A 37 -0.39 2.90 -10.81
C VAL A 37 -1.37 3.74 -9.99
N PRO A 38 -2.70 3.48 -10.04
CA PRO A 38 -3.66 4.18 -9.20
C PRO A 38 -3.35 4.00 -7.71
N VAL A 39 -3.59 5.04 -6.90
CA VAL A 39 -3.64 4.86 -5.45
C VAL A 39 -4.88 4.02 -5.11
N PRO A 40 -4.76 2.96 -4.29
CA PRO A 40 -5.91 2.12 -3.96
C PRO A 40 -6.95 2.89 -3.14
N GLU A 41 -8.22 2.57 -3.38
CA GLU A 41 -9.32 3.00 -2.51
C GLU A 41 -9.24 2.28 -1.16
N VAL A 42 -9.81 2.89 -0.13
CA VAL A 42 -9.80 2.34 1.23
C VAL A 42 -11.19 1.77 1.53
N ASN A 43 -11.26 0.46 1.74
CA ASN A 43 -12.50 -0.21 2.12
C ASN A 43 -12.67 -0.24 3.65
N ASP A 44 -13.83 -0.73 4.10
CA ASP A 44 -14.11 -0.96 5.52
C ASP A 44 -13.04 -1.89 6.13
N GLY A 45 -12.52 -1.52 7.30
CA GLY A 45 -11.45 -2.25 7.99
C GLY A 45 -10.03 -2.03 7.46
N GLU A 46 -9.84 -1.27 6.38
CA GLU A 46 -8.52 -1.03 5.78
C GLU A 46 -7.89 0.29 6.22
N VAL A 47 -6.56 0.39 6.06
CA VAL A 47 -5.79 1.62 6.25
C VAL A 47 -4.96 1.92 5.00
N LEU A 48 -4.98 3.16 4.54
CA LEU A 48 -4.08 3.62 3.49
C LEU A 48 -2.81 4.18 4.11
N ILE A 49 -1.66 3.69 3.68
CA ILE A 49 -0.36 4.11 4.18
C ILE A 49 0.43 4.76 3.04
N LYS A 50 0.90 5.99 3.25
CA LYS A 50 1.96 6.57 2.43
C LYS A 50 3.27 5.95 2.86
N VAL A 51 3.75 5.00 2.07
CA VAL A 51 5.02 4.30 2.30
C VAL A 51 6.17 5.29 2.16
N ALA A 52 7.00 5.39 3.20
CA ALA A 52 8.21 6.21 3.20
C ALA A 52 9.44 5.37 2.84
N ALA A 53 9.48 4.11 3.29
CA ALA A 53 10.51 3.13 2.97
C ALA A 53 9.93 1.72 3.00
N CYS A 54 10.52 0.82 2.21
CA CYS A 54 10.25 -0.61 2.23
C CYS A 54 11.57 -1.38 2.13
N GLY A 55 11.75 -2.39 3.00
CA GLY A 55 12.83 -3.34 2.92
C GLY A 55 12.70 -4.29 1.73
N VAL A 56 13.82 -4.91 1.36
CA VAL A 56 13.89 -6.01 0.39
C VAL A 56 14.25 -7.27 1.16
N CYS A 57 13.33 -8.23 1.18
CA CYS A 57 13.52 -9.49 1.87
C CYS A 57 13.97 -10.58 0.89
N GLY A 58 14.66 -11.61 1.39
CA GLY A 58 14.95 -12.81 0.60
C GLY A 58 13.68 -13.49 0.05
N THR A 59 12.54 -13.31 0.71
CA THR A 59 11.24 -13.79 0.23
C THR A 59 10.75 -13.07 -1.03
N ASP A 60 11.09 -11.79 -1.22
CA ASP A 60 10.77 -11.07 -2.48
C ASP A 60 11.52 -11.70 -3.65
N ILE A 61 12.81 -12.01 -3.46
CA ILE A 61 13.64 -12.69 -4.46
C ILE A 61 13.02 -14.04 -4.83
N LYS A 62 12.64 -14.83 -3.81
CA LYS A 62 11.98 -16.13 -4.04
C LYS A 62 10.67 -15.97 -4.82
N LYS A 63 9.83 -14.99 -4.49
CA LYS A 63 8.58 -14.69 -5.22
C LYS A 63 8.85 -14.40 -6.69
N ILE A 64 9.84 -13.56 -6.99
CA ILE A 64 10.21 -13.11 -8.34
C ILE A 64 10.75 -14.26 -9.20
N PHE A 65 11.61 -15.12 -8.64
CA PHE A 65 12.29 -16.17 -9.41
C PHE A 65 11.55 -17.51 -9.45
N HIS A 66 10.82 -17.85 -8.39
CA HIS A 66 10.05 -19.11 -8.30
C HIS A 66 8.56 -18.94 -8.56
N ARG A 67 8.09 -17.72 -8.86
CA ARG A 67 6.68 -17.41 -9.16
C ARG A 67 5.71 -17.89 -8.07
N TYR A 68 6.04 -17.63 -6.81
CA TYR A 68 5.11 -17.86 -5.70
C TYR A 68 3.93 -16.88 -5.66
N VAL A 69 3.96 -15.88 -6.55
CA VAL A 69 2.86 -14.95 -6.84
C VAL A 69 2.72 -14.85 -8.35
N GLU A 70 1.50 -14.64 -8.84
CA GLU A 70 1.25 -14.45 -10.26
C GLU A 70 1.48 -12.99 -10.68
N PRO A 71 2.19 -12.72 -11.78
CA PRO A 71 2.28 -11.37 -12.32
C PRO A 71 0.97 -10.96 -13.04
N PRO A 72 0.61 -9.67 -13.08
CA PRO A 72 1.33 -8.54 -12.48
C PRO A 72 1.04 -8.39 -10.97
N GLN A 73 2.09 -8.19 -10.17
CA GLN A 73 1.97 -8.07 -8.71
C GLN A 73 2.82 -6.93 -8.15
N ILE A 74 2.22 -6.07 -7.32
CA ILE A 74 2.98 -5.09 -6.52
C ILE A 74 3.67 -5.83 -5.38
N LEU A 75 4.98 -5.62 -5.24
CA LEU A 75 5.81 -6.21 -4.19
C LEU A 75 6.06 -5.25 -3.03
N GLY A 76 6.67 -5.75 -1.96
CA GLY A 76 6.97 -5.02 -0.73
C GLY A 76 6.11 -5.50 0.43
N HIS A 77 6.77 -6.00 1.48
CA HIS A 77 6.10 -6.56 2.65
C HIS A 77 6.76 -6.19 3.99
N GLU A 78 7.74 -5.27 3.93
CA GLU A 78 8.49 -4.77 5.08
C GLU A 78 8.52 -3.25 5.02
N LEU A 79 7.39 -2.61 5.31
CA LEU A 79 7.19 -1.18 5.07
C LEU A 79 7.15 -0.35 6.35
N ALA A 80 7.52 0.91 6.23
CA ALA A 80 7.27 1.96 7.22
C ALA A 80 6.70 3.20 6.52
N GLY A 81 5.74 3.86 7.16
CA GLY A 81 5.04 4.97 6.55
C GLY A 81 4.11 5.73 7.48
N THR A 82 3.25 6.54 6.88
CA THR A 82 2.26 7.36 7.58
C THR A 82 0.86 6.99 7.11
N VAL A 83 -0.07 6.81 8.05
CA VAL A 83 -1.48 6.59 7.72
C VAL A 83 -2.05 7.84 7.06
N MET A 84 -2.62 7.69 5.86
CA MET A 84 -3.24 8.76 5.07
C MET A 84 -4.76 8.78 5.19
N ALA A 85 -5.38 7.60 5.31
CA ALA A 85 -6.82 7.42 5.44
C ALA A 85 -7.11 6.10 6.15
N VAL A 86 -8.28 6.02 6.78
CA VAL A 86 -8.79 4.81 7.42
C VAL A 86 -10.22 4.53 6.97
N GLY A 87 -10.53 3.26 6.78
CA GLY A 87 -11.86 2.76 6.48
C GLY A 87 -12.76 2.72 7.70
N ARG A 88 -14.06 2.50 7.48
CA ARG A 88 -15.03 2.31 8.58
C ARG A 88 -14.61 1.14 9.46
N GLY A 89 -14.79 1.29 10.78
CA GLY A 89 -14.50 0.23 11.75
C GLY A 89 -13.04 0.15 12.20
N VAL A 90 -12.12 0.90 11.59
CA VAL A 90 -10.75 1.03 12.09
C VAL A 90 -10.73 1.98 13.30
N GLY A 91 -10.56 1.43 14.51
CA GLY A 91 -10.49 2.21 15.75
C GLY A 91 -9.08 2.49 16.28
N LYS A 92 -8.10 1.66 15.91
CA LYS A 92 -6.73 1.71 16.47
C LYS A 92 -5.86 2.81 15.85
N TRP A 93 -6.15 3.19 14.60
CA TRP A 93 -5.30 4.06 13.79
C TRP A 93 -6.08 5.28 13.33
N LYS A 94 -5.37 6.40 13.19
CA LYS A 94 -5.88 7.63 12.58
C LYS A 94 -4.85 8.21 11.61
N PRO A 95 -5.27 9.02 10.63
CA PRO A 95 -4.31 9.60 9.72
C PRO A 95 -3.30 10.50 10.44
N GLY A 96 -2.06 10.49 9.96
CA GLY A 96 -0.90 11.09 10.62
C GLY A 96 -0.13 10.12 11.54
N ASP A 97 -0.72 8.99 11.94
CA ASP A 97 0.00 7.97 12.71
C ASP A 97 1.15 7.39 11.90
N ARG A 98 2.31 7.21 12.54
CA ARG A 98 3.45 6.48 11.98
C ARG A 98 3.29 5.00 12.26
N VAL A 99 3.41 4.20 11.21
CA VAL A 99 3.20 2.74 11.27
C VAL A 99 4.31 2.01 10.54
N MET A 100 4.54 0.77 10.95
CA MET A 100 5.37 -0.19 10.23
C MET A 100 4.68 -1.55 10.18
N SER A 101 4.97 -2.30 9.14
CA SER A 101 4.52 -3.68 8.95
C SER A 101 5.68 -4.50 8.43
N PHE A 102 5.90 -5.66 9.04
CA PHE A 102 6.88 -6.66 8.66
C PHE A 102 6.34 -8.02 9.12
N HIS A 103 6.89 -9.08 8.54
CA HIS A 103 6.53 -10.45 8.89
C HIS A 103 7.29 -10.95 10.11
#